data_AF-A0A5C4K819-F1
#
_entry.id   AF-A0A5C4K819-F1
#
_cell.length_a   1.000
_cell.length_b   1.000
_cell.length_c   1.000
_cell.angle_alpha   90.00
_cell.angle_beta   90.00
_cell.angle_gamma   90.00
#
_symmetry.space_group_name_H-M   'P 1'
#
loop_
_entity.id
_entity.type
_entity.pdbx_description
1 polymer ?
#
loop_
_entity_poly.entity_id
_entity_poly.type
_entity_poly.pdbx_seq_one_letter_code
_entity_poly.pdbx_strand_id
1 'polypeptide(L)'
;MAAEPTGQLGWGPLPVPPEQVFDSKDVETYLWDVTRDFMADIKGDQRGITWAATLFRLGQARTVAASTEKAREADQEQCSFADGPVMEAIRSGEFVLLSDVSRDRRWPGYASAAASHGVQSLLSMPIASEGGTSAAINLYAAFPHAFTSDDLLRSRNYAHQVARALRVVVRVAERAEATAGIAVVQSSLVLVDLAVRSLMDEYGLSREGALRFLQTQALHHELDLRDAALNVVAPGSARESPTAGDSGREPTGLRQGTPDGVADFRLLPPAELDQQAEAPRGKAGPRKKSSHPEGRTA
;
A
#
# COMPACT_ATOMS: atom_id res chain seq x y z
N MET A 1 -25.98 -24.57 -1.69
CA MET A 1 -24.98 -23.68 -2.30
C MET A 1 -25.60 -22.30 -2.45
N ALA A 2 -25.27 -21.40 -1.54
CA ALA A 2 -25.71 -20.00 -1.59
C ALA A 2 -24.76 -19.25 -2.54
N ALA A 3 -25.33 -18.51 -3.49
CA ALA A 3 -24.58 -17.62 -4.38
C ALA A 3 -24.25 -16.34 -3.62
N GLU A 4 -22.97 -15.95 -3.64
CA GLU A 4 -22.51 -14.66 -3.13
C GLU A 4 -23.00 -13.50 -4.03
N PRO A 5 -23.29 -12.30 -3.47
CA PRO A 5 -23.66 -11.15 -4.27
C PRO A 5 -22.42 -10.48 -4.87
N THR A 6 -22.26 -10.61 -6.18
CA THR A 6 -21.27 -9.89 -6.99
C THR A 6 -21.72 -8.43 -7.18
N GLY A 7 -20.79 -7.48 -6.98
CA GLY A 7 -20.94 -6.12 -7.52
C GLY A 7 -20.96 -4.97 -6.52
N GLN A 8 -20.04 -4.91 -5.56
CA GLN A 8 -19.67 -3.60 -4.99
C GLN A 8 -18.70 -2.92 -5.97
N LEU A 9 -19.18 -1.87 -6.65
CA LEU A 9 -18.31 -0.87 -7.29
C LEU A 9 -17.45 -0.23 -6.20
N GLY A 10 -16.23 -0.74 -6.03
CA GLY A 10 -15.25 -0.15 -5.16
C GLY A 10 -14.78 1.16 -5.76
N TRP A 11 -14.85 2.24 -4.98
CA TRP A 11 -13.91 3.34 -5.15
C TRP A 11 -12.52 2.70 -5.24
N GLY A 12 -11.76 2.98 -6.30
CA GLY A 12 -10.41 2.44 -6.47
C GLY A 12 -9.57 2.63 -5.19
N PRO A 13 -8.45 1.91 -5.03
CA PRO A 13 -7.62 2.05 -3.85
C PRO A 13 -7.38 3.53 -3.58
N LEU A 14 -7.73 4.00 -2.37
CA LEU A 14 -7.48 5.37 -1.98
C LEU A 14 -6.01 5.68 -2.30
N PRO A 15 -5.70 6.84 -2.92
CA PRO A 15 -4.31 7.24 -3.08
C PRO A 15 -3.67 7.17 -1.70
N VAL A 16 -2.56 6.44 -1.63
CA VAL A 16 -1.81 6.23 -0.39
C VAL A 16 -1.59 7.60 0.26
N PRO A 17 -2.00 7.78 1.53
CA PRO A 17 -1.63 8.97 2.28
C PRO A 17 -0.11 9.16 2.21
N PRO A 18 0.39 10.40 2.29
CA PRO A 18 1.81 10.61 2.13
C PRO A 18 2.60 9.78 3.14
N GLU A 19 3.66 9.14 2.64
CA GLU A 19 4.78 8.44 3.29
C GLU A 19 5.41 9.12 4.54
N GLN A 20 4.85 10.24 4.97
CA GLN A 20 5.53 11.37 5.61
C GLN A 20 6.08 11.11 7.01
N VAL A 21 5.65 10.07 7.72
CA VAL A 21 6.25 9.72 9.02
C VAL A 21 7.34 8.66 8.90
N PHE A 22 7.27 7.79 7.89
CA PHE A 22 8.27 6.74 7.64
C PHE A 22 9.48 7.25 6.86
N ASP A 23 9.28 8.29 6.04
CA ASP A 23 10.34 9.08 5.41
C ASP A 23 10.62 10.39 6.14
N SER A 24 10.09 10.55 7.36
CA SER A 24 10.40 11.72 8.15
C SER A 24 11.86 11.66 8.59
N LYS A 25 12.67 12.54 8.01
CA LYS A 25 14.02 12.83 8.48
C LYS A 25 14.02 13.22 9.98
N ASP A 26 12.92 13.75 10.49
CA ASP A 26 12.79 14.09 11.92
C ASP A 26 12.70 12.84 12.80
N VAL A 27 11.99 11.79 12.37
CA VAL A 27 11.93 10.51 13.09
C VAL A 27 13.29 9.82 13.07
N GLU A 28 13.96 9.81 11.92
CA GLU A 28 15.33 9.30 11.80
C GLU A 28 16.28 10.05 12.73
N THR A 29 16.25 11.39 12.71
CA THR A 29 17.11 12.23 13.56
C THR A 29 16.81 12.02 15.04
N TYR A 30 15.52 11.93 15.40
CA TYR A 30 15.11 11.67 16.78
C TYR A 30 15.59 10.31 17.28
N LEU A 31 15.36 9.24 16.51
CA LEU A 31 15.83 7.89 16.85
C LEU A 31 17.34 7.84 16.92
N TRP A 32 18.05 8.55 16.04
CA TRP A 32 19.49 8.68 16.11
C TRP A 32 19.96 9.32 17.42
N ASP A 33 19.45 10.52 17.72
CA ASP A 33 19.87 11.28 18.90
C ASP A 33 19.55 10.56 20.19
N VAL A 34 18.33 10.03 20.31
CA VAL A 34 17.88 9.36 21.54
C VAL A 34 18.62 8.03 21.74
N THR A 35 18.92 7.29 20.66
CA THR A 35 19.73 6.05 20.78
C THR A 35 21.17 6.36 21.12
N ARG A 36 21.78 7.39 20.53
CA ARG A 36 23.12 7.84 20.89
C ARG A 36 23.21 8.19 22.38
N ASP A 37 22.24 8.93 22.91
CA ASP A 37 22.23 9.31 24.32
C ASP A 37 22.08 8.09 25.24
N PHE A 38 21.27 7.11 24.84
CA PHE A 38 21.18 5.83 25.54
C PHE A 38 22.48 5.03 25.50
N MET A 39 23.17 4.99 24.35
CA MET A 39 24.48 4.34 24.23
C MET A 39 25.52 5.00 25.14
N ALA A 40 25.44 6.31 25.35
CA ALA A 40 26.28 7.01 26.31
C ALA A 40 26.00 6.56 27.76
N ASP A 41 24.72 6.41 28.14
CA ASP A 41 24.30 5.95 29.48
C ASP A 41 24.82 4.54 29.81
N ILE A 42 24.75 3.61 28.85
CA ILE A 42 25.24 2.23 29.02
C ILE A 42 26.74 2.05 28.69
N LYS A 43 27.43 3.15 28.36
CA LYS A 43 28.84 3.17 27.89
C LYS A 43 29.06 2.21 26.71
N GLY A 44 28.10 2.12 25.81
CA GLY A 44 28.06 1.16 24.72
C GLY A 44 29.24 1.30 23.76
N ASP A 45 29.61 2.52 23.39
CA ASP A 45 30.73 2.78 22.49
C ASP A 45 32.08 2.29 23.06
N GLN A 46 32.31 2.52 24.36
CA GLN A 46 33.51 2.05 25.07
C GLN A 46 33.58 0.52 25.14
N ARG A 47 32.42 -0.13 25.06
CA ARG A 47 32.27 -1.58 25.07
C ARG A 47 32.21 -2.17 23.66
N GLY A 48 32.30 -1.35 22.61
CA GLY A 48 32.20 -1.81 21.21
C GLY A 48 30.82 -2.33 20.83
N ILE A 49 29.76 -1.83 21.48
CA ILE A 49 28.38 -2.14 21.15
C ILE A 49 27.94 -1.19 20.03
N THR A 50 27.44 -1.75 18.93
CA THR A 50 26.85 -1.00 17.82
C THR A 50 25.33 -1.18 17.83
N TRP A 51 24.60 -0.34 17.12
CA TRP A 51 23.14 -0.40 17.11
C TRP A 51 22.53 -0.03 15.76
N ALA A 52 21.29 -0.48 15.57
CA ALA A 52 20.42 -0.08 14.47
C ALA A 52 18.99 0.10 14.98
N ALA A 53 18.27 1.07 14.40
CA ALA A 53 16.86 1.31 14.65
C ALA A 53 16.07 1.01 13.37
N THR A 54 15.03 0.21 13.50
CA THR A 54 14.23 -0.32 12.39
C THR A 54 12.78 0.05 12.58
N LEU A 55 12.13 0.52 11.52
CA LEU A 55 10.68 0.69 11.45
C LEU A 55 10.06 -0.44 10.63
N PHE A 56 8.92 -0.93 11.10
CA PHE A 56 8.12 -1.96 10.47
C PHE A 56 6.73 -1.39 10.14
N ARG A 57 6.33 -1.48 8.88
CA ARG A 57 4.99 -1.08 8.42
C ARG A 57 4.55 -1.92 7.24
N LEU A 58 3.29 -2.36 7.25
CA LEU A 58 2.69 -3.10 6.12
C LEU A 58 3.55 -4.29 5.63
N GLY A 59 4.25 -4.96 6.56
CA GLY A 59 5.13 -6.09 6.24
C GLY A 59 6.52 -5.72 5.69
N GLN A 60 6.85 -4.43 5.59
CA GLN A 60 8.17 -3.96 5.19
C GLN A 60 8.97 -3.49 6.40
N ALA A 61 10.24 -3.88 6.46
CA ALA A 61 11.20 -3.44 7.45
C ALA A 61 12.18 -2.44 6.81
N ARG A 62 12.48 -1.36 7.52
CA ARG A 62 13.45 -0.35 7.09
C ARG A 62 14.34 0.07 8.24
N THR A 63 15.64 -0.12 8.08
CA THR A 63 16.64 0.43 9.00
C THR A 63 16.76 1.93 8.77
N VAL A 64 16.22 2.72 9.71
CA VAL A 64 16.19 4.20 9.59
C VAL A 64 17.45 4.84 10.14
N ALA A 65 18.06 4.28 11.18
CA ALA A 65 19.29 4.81 11.78
C ALA A 65 20.20 3.67 12.23
N ALA A 66 21.52 3.87 12.20
CA ALA A 66 22.48 2.88 12.68
C ALA A 66 23.81 3.52 13.05
N SER A 67 24.46 3.07 14.12
CA SER A 67 25.74 3.63 14.59
C SER A 67 26.89 3.46 13.59
N THR A 68 26.85 2.38 12.79
CA THR A 68 27.89 2.02 11.83
C THR A 68 27.27 1.32 10.64
N GLU A 69 27.98 1.31 9.50
CA GLU A 69 27.49 0.62 8.30
C GLU A 69 27.38 -0.89 8.54
N LYS A 70 28.31 -1.49 9.29
CA LYS A 70 28.22 -2.90 9.69
C LYS A 70 26.96 -3.22 10.50
N ALA A 71 26.53 -2.30 11.37
CA ALA A 71 25.30 -2.47 12.14
C ALA A 71 24.06 -2.35 11.24
N ARG A 72 24.08 -1.44 10.25
CA ARG A 72 23.03 -1.35 9.23
C ARG A 72 22.94 -2.62 8.40
N GLU A 73 24.05 -3.14 7.91
CA GLU A 73 24.11 -4.40 7.15
C GLU A 73 23.60 -5.58 7.99
N ALA A 74 24.04 -5.71 9.25
CA ALA A 74 23.57 -6.76 10.14
C ALA A 74 22.06 -6.67 10.42
N ASP A 75 21.53 -5.46 10.53
CA ASP A 75 20.09 -5.21 10.73
C ASP A 75 19.26 -5.55 9.51
N GLN A 76 19.72 -5.14 8.32
CA GLN A 76 19.09 -5.48 7.05
C GLN A 76 19.09 -6.99 6.81
N GLU A 77 20.22 -7.66 7.06
CA GLU A 77 20.33 -9.11 6.98
C GLU A 77 19.35 -9.78 7.94
N GLN A 78 19.29 -9.33 9.21
CA GLN A 78 18.33 -9.84 10.18
C GLN A 78 16.87 -9.69 9.70
N CYS A 79 16.53 -8.54 9.12
CA CYS A 79 15.18 -8.27 8.62
C CYS A 79 14.83 -9.04 7.34
N SER A 80 15.80 -9.66 6.66
CA SER A 80 15.54 -10.54 5.52
C SER A 80 14.96 -11.91 5.94
N PHE A 81 15.14 -12.29 7.21
CA PHE A 81 14.59 -13.53 7.74
C PHE A 81 13.11 -13.37 8.10
N ALA A 82 12.29 -14.35 7.69
CA ALA A 82 10.88 -14.41 8.06
C ALA A 82 10.67 -14.67 9.57
N ASP A 83 11.66 -15.27 10.24
CA ASP A 83 11.68 -15.52 11.68
C ASP A 83 13.09 -15.26 12.22
N GLY A 84 13.19 -14.60 13.37
CA GLY A 84 14.44 -14.14 13.95
C GLY A 84 14.22 -13.27 15.20
N PRO A 85 15.31 -12.83 15.86
CA PRO A 85 15.22 -12.13 17.14
C PRO A 85 14.35 -10.88 17.10
N VAL A 86 14.50 -10.04 16.07
CA VAL A 86 13.70 -8.81 15.93
C VAL A 86 12.23 -9.12 15.62
N MET A 87 11.96 -10.12 14.78
CA MET A 87 10.59 -10.52 14.46
C MET A 87 9.88 -11.09 15.70
N GLU A 88 10.58 -11.88 16.51
CA GLU A 88 10.09 -12.36 17.79
C GLU A 88 9.86 -11.23 18.78
N ALA A 89 10.77 -10.26 18.86
CA ALA A 89 10.64 -9.10 19.73
C ALA A 89 9.41 -8.27 19.36
N ILE A 90 9.21 -7.99 18.07
CA ILE A 90 8.02 -7.28 17.58
C ILE A 90 6.73 -8.08 17.85
N ARG A 91 6.74 -9.40 17.59
CA ARG A 91 5.57 -10.27 17.76
C ARG A 91 5.15 -10.42 19.22
N SER A 92 6.11 -10.60 20.11
CA SER A 92 5.87 -10.80 21.55
C SER A 92 5.70 -9.49 22.31
N GLY A 93 6.23 -8.38 21.79
CA GLY A 93 6.36 -7.12 22.53
C GLY A 93 7.40 -7.17 23.64
N GLU A 94 8.18 -8.26 23.73
CA GLU A 94 9.19 -8.48 24.76
C GLU A 94 10.61 -8.41 24.21
N PHE A 95 11.55 -8.13 25.11
CA PHE A 95 12.95 -8.01 24.74
C PHE A 95 13.51 -9.40 24.43
N VAL A 96 14.26 -9.49 23.34
CA VAL A 96 14.92 -10.74 22.95
C VAL A 96 16.42 -10.56 23.10
N LEU A 97 16.99 -11.32 24.04
CA LEU A 97 18.43 -11.36 24.28
C LEU A 97 19.01 -12.66 23.73
N LEU A 98 20.07 -12.53 22.93
CA LEU A 98 20.98 -13.60 22.55
C LEU A 98 22.32 -13.30 23.23
N SER A 99 22.55 -13.92 24.39
CA SER A 99 23.81 -13.72 25.11
C SER A 99 25.00 -14.34 24.40
N ASP A 100 24.81 -15.43 23.65
CA ASP A 100 25.84 -16.03 22.82
C ASP A 100 25.15 -16.62 21.58
N VAL A 101 25.34 -15.94 20.44
CA VAL A 101 24.75 -16.32 19.15
C VAL A 101 25.15 -17.73 18.74
N SER A 102 26.37 -18.17 19.07
CA SER A 102 26.87 -19.51 18.69
C SER A 102 26.19 -20.65 19.46
N ARG A 103 25.61 -20.35 20.62
CA ARG A 103 24.96 -21.32 21.51
C ARG A 103 23.44 -21.29 21.42
N ASP A 104 22.87 -20.24 20.86
CA ASP A 104 21.42 -20.12 20.70
C ASP A 104 20.91 -20.99 19.56
N ARG A 105 19.94 -21.86 19.85
CA ARG A 105 19.38 -22.83 18.89
C ARG A 105 18.00 -22.43 18.37
N ARG A 106 17.45 -21.27 18.80
CA ARG A 106 16.12 -20.82 18.39
C ARG A 106 16.07 -20.46 16.90
N TRP A 107 17.12 -19.83 16.38
CA TRP A 107 17.21 -19.38 14.99
C TRP A 107 18.56 -19.74 14.36
N PRO A 108 18.78 -21.02 13.99
CA PRO A 108 20.07 -21.47 13.46
C PRO A 108 20.45 -20.80 12.13
N GLY A 109 19.46 -20.46 11.28
CA GLY A 109 19.69 -19.71 10.04
C GLY A 109 20.24 -18.31 10.31
N TYR A 110 19.56 -17.56 11.19
CA TYR A 110 20.00 -16.23 11.62
C TYR A 110 21.36 -16.28 12.34
N ALA A 111 21.59 -17.25 13.22
CA ALA A 111 22.83 -17.35 13.98
C ALA A 111 24.07 -17.47 13.07
N SER A 112 23.95 -18.22 11.96
CA SER A 112 25.01 -18.30 10.95
C SER A 112 25.26 -16.95 10.27
N ALA A 113 24.21 -16.23 9.88
CA ALA A 113 24.33 -14.92 9.24
C ALA A 113 24.91 -13.87 10.19
N ALA A 114 24.42 -13.81 11.44
CA ALA A 114 24.94 -12.95 12.49
C ALA A 114 26.45 -13.16 12.72
N ALA A 115 26.90 -14.42 12.73
CA ALA A 115 28.33 -14.74 12.84
C ALA A 115 29.15 -14.22 11.65
N SER A 116 28.61 -14.27 10.42
CA SER A 116 29.27 -13.69 9.22
C SER A 116 29.43 -12.17 9.30
N HIS A 117 28.52 -11.48 10.01
CA HIS A 117 28.64 -10.05 10.32
C HIS A 117 29.47 -9.75 11.58
N GLY A 118 30.03 -10.78 12.23
CA GLY A 118 30.83 -10.65 13.45
C GLY A 118 30.01 -10.39 14.72
N VAL A 119 28.69 -10.60 14.68
CA VAL A 119 27.80 -10.46 15.85
C VAL A 119 27.86 -11.73 16.69
N GLN A 120 28.24 -11.60 17.96
CA GLN A 120 28.33 -12.71 18.91
C GLN A 120 27.33 -12.58 20.07
N SER A 121 26.80 -11.39 20.33
CA SER A 121 25.62 -11.20 21.17
C SER A 121 24.73 -10.08 20.62
N LEU A 122 23.44 -10.19 20.91
CA LEU A 122 22.41 -9.28 20.41
C LEU A 122 21.34 -9.02 21.45
N LEU A 123 20.87 -7.78 21.54
CA LEU A 123 19.66 -7.39 22.25
C LEU A 123 18.69 -6.70 21.29
N SER A 124 17.56 -7.34 21.02
CA SER A 124 16.44 -6.74 20.27
C SER A 124 15.42 -6.15 21.23
N MET A 125 15.17 -4.86 21.07
CA MET A 125 14.30 -4.06 21.92
C MET A 125 13.09 -3.61 21.10
N PRO A 126 11.91 -4.22 21.27
CA PRO A 126 10.72 -3.75 20.60
C PRO A 126 10.30 -2.40 21.19
N ILE A 127 9.96 -1.49 20.30
CA ILE A 127 9.36 -0.20 20.61
C ILE A 127 7.92 -0.28 20.17
N ALA A 128 7.05 -0.47 21.16
CA ALA A 128 5.63 -0.62 20.93
C ALA A 128 5.08 0.64 20.24
N SER A 129 4.41 0.45 19.10
CA SER A 129 3.57 1.47 18.49
C SER A 129 2.19 0.91 18.15
N GLU A 130 1.20 1.79 18.21
CA GLU A 130 -0.17 1.50 17.79
C GLU A 130 -0.29 1.72 16.27
N GLY A 131 -1.39 1.27 15.65
CA GLY A 131 -1.69 1.67 14.27
C GLY A 131 -1.01 0.89 13.15
N GLY A 132 -0.66 -0.38 13.38
CA GLY A 132 -0.02 -1.22 12.35
C GLY A 132 1.42 -0.81 12.02
N THR A 133 1.98 0.09 12.81
CA THR A 133 3.39 0.45 12.81
C THR A 133 4.05 -0.25 13.98
N SER A 134 5.28 -0.72 13.82
CA SER A 134 6.12 -1.22 14.91
C SER A 134 7.55 -0.72 14.72
N ALA A 135 8.31 -0.59 15.79
CA ALA A 135 9.72 -0.21 15.70
C ALA A 135 10.55 -1.12 16.59
N ALA A 136 11.83 -1.29 16.27
CA ALA A 136 12.78 -1.99 17.11
C ALA A 136 14.11 -1.24 17.14
N ILE A 137 14.81 -1.36 18.26
CA ILE A 137 16.22 -1.01 18.35
C ILE A 137 16.99 -2.29 18.65
N ASN A 138 17.98 -2.57 17.81
CA ASN A 138 18.82 -3.74 17.92
C ASN A 138 20.22 -3.28 18.33
N LEU A 139 20.75 -3.88 19.41
CA LEU A 139 22.11 -3.68 19.86
C LEU A 139 22.93 -4.92 19.52
N TYR A 140 24.12 -4.73 18.97
CA TYR A 140 25.01 -5.77 18.49
C TYR A 140 26.38 -5.65 19.17
N ALA A 141 26.98 -6.79 19.51
CA ALA A 141 28.34 -6.82 20.05
C ALA A 141 29.16 -7.98 19.45
N ALA A 142 30.47 -7.74 19.29
CA ALA A 142 31.41 -8.71 18.70
C ALA A 142 31.98 -9.73 19.70
N PHE A 143 31.39 -9.83 20.88
CA PHE A 143 31.73 -10.79 21.93
C PHE A 143 30.47 -11.28 22.64
N PRO A 144 30.47 -12.49 23.22
CA PRO A 144 29.33 -13.01 23.94
C PRO A 144 29.17 -12.31 25.30
N HIS A 145 27.97 -12.40 25.85
CA HIS A 145 27.56 -11.87 27.15
C HIS A 145 27.82 -10.36 27.30
N ALA A 146 27.66 -9.61 26.22
CA ALA A 146 27.93 -8.18 26.22
C ALA A 146 26.90 -7.37 27.03
N PHE A 147 25.68 -7.87 27.24
CA PHE A 147 24.60 -7.14 27.92
C PHE A 147 24.38 -7.66 29.34
N THR A 148 24.47 -6.76 30.31
CA THR A 148 24.27 -7.04 31.74
C THR A 148 22.82 -6.82 32.16
N SER A 149 22.46 -7.26 33.36
CA SER A 149 21.13 -7.02 33.92
C SER A 149 20.82 -5.52 34.10
N ASP A 150 21.82 -4.69 34.38
CA ASP A 150 21.66 -3.23 34.48
C ASP A 150 21.38 -2.62 33.09
N ASP A 151 22.07 -3.11 32.06
CA ASP A 151 21.83 -2.70 30.67
C ASP A 151 20.38 -3.03 30.26
N LEU A 152 19.88 -4.23 30.60
CA LEU A 152 18.50 -4.62 30.30
C LEU A 152 17.47 -3.71 31.00
N LEU A 153 17.71 -3.35 32.26
CA LEU A 153 16.83 -2.45 33.00
C LEU A 153 16.79 -1.05 32.37
N ARG A 154 17.96 -0.50 32.04
CA ARG A 154 18.09 0.79 31.34
C ARG A 154 17.43 0.75 29.96
N SER A 155 17.67 -0.33 29.22
CA SER A 155 17.08 -0.58 27.91
C SER A 155 15.56 -0.59 27.96
N ARG A 156 14.95 -1.20 28.99
CA ARG A 156 13.49 -1.22 29.17
C ARG A 156 12.94 0.19 29.43
N ASN A 157 13.56 0.96 30.32
CA ASN A 157 13.17 2.35 30.58
C ASN A 157 13.30 3.23 29.33
N TYR A 158 14.37 3.02 28.58
CA TYR A 158 14.64 3.71 27.33
C TYR A 158 13.59 3.39 26.25
N ALA A 159 13.31 2.10 26.01
CA ALA A 159 12.28 1.69 25.03
C ALA A 159 10.90 2.26 25.37
N HIS A 160 10.52 2.31 26.66
CA HIS A 160 9.29 2.97 27.08
C HIS A 160 9.26 4.47 26.78
N GLN A 161 10.38 5.19 26.94
CA GLN A 161 10.45 6.61 26.61
C GLN A 161 10.30 6.86 25.11
N VAL A 162 11.05 6.10 24.29
CA VAL A 162 10.98 6.22 22.83
C VAL A 162 9.60 5.84 22.31
N ALA A 163 8.98 4.77 22.84
CA ALA A 163 7.63 4.36 22.47
C ALA A 163 6.59 5.46 22.72
N ARG A 164 6.70 6.18 23.85
CA ARG A 164 5.80 7.31 24.16
C ARG A 164 5.93 8.45 23.16
N ALA A 165 7.16 8.80 22.77
CA ALA A 165 7.40 9.85 21.78
C ALA A 165 6.90 9.41 20.39
N LEU A 166 7.23 8.20 19.97
CA LEU A 166 6.82 7.65 18.68
C LEU A 166 5.30 7.53 18.56
N ARG A 167 4.59 7.17 19.65
CA ARG A 167 3.12 7.12 19.67
C ARG A 167 2.48 8.48 19.35
N VAL A 168 3.08 9.59 19.79
CA VAL A 168 2.58 10.93 19.44
C VAL A 168 2.74 11.18 17.94
N VAL A 169 3.92 10.86 17.40
CA VAL A 169 4.22 11.02 15.98
C VAL A 169 3.27 10.16 15.11
N VAL A 170 3.10 8.88 15.43
CA VAL A 170 2.20 7.97 14.71
C VAL A 170 0.76 8.47 14.75
N ARG A 171 0.26 8.91 15.91
CA ARG A 171 -1.11 9.46 16.02
C ARG A 171 -1.32 10.73 15.19
N VAL A 172 -0.30 11.58 15.09
CA VAL A 172 -0.34 12.76 14.23
C VAL A 172 -0.36 12.33 12.76
N ALA A 173 0.45 11.34 12.40
CA ALA A 173 0.45 10.72 11.07
C ALA A 173 -0.95 10.22 10.72
N GLU A 174 -1.51 9.32 11.51
CA GLU A 174 -2.81 8.68 11.27
C GLU A 174 -3.93 9.71 11.11
N ARG A 175 -3.92 10.79 11.90
CA ARG A 175 -4.90 11.88 11.78
C ARG A 175 -4.74 12.65 10.48
N ALA A 176 -3.50 12.93 10.07
CA ALA A 176 -3.22 13.57 8.79
C ALA A 176 -3.66 12.66 7.63
N GLU A 177 -3.38 11.36 7.71
CA GLU A 177 -3.80 10.35 6.73
C GLU A 177 -5.32 10.26 6.63
N ALA A 178 -6.03 10.18 7.75
CA ALA A 178 -7.49 10.13 7.79
C ALA A 178 -8.12 11.40 7.20
N THR A 179 -7.55 12.58 7.49
CA THR A 179 -8.03 13.86 6.96
C THR A 179 -7.81 13.93 5.44
N ALA A 180 -6.64 13.50 4.96
CA ALA A 180 -6.34 13.43 3.53
C ALA A 180 -7.29 12.47 2.81
N GLY A 181 -7.54 11.28 3.37
CA GLY A 181 -8.48 10.30 2.80
C GLY A 181 -9.89 10.87 2.65
N ILE A 182 -10.39 11.59 3.67
CA ILE A 182 -11.71 12.26 3.60
C ILE A 182 -11.71 13.33 2.50
N ALA A 183 -10.69 14.18 2.44
CA ALA A 183 -10.59 15.24 1.42
C ALA A 183 -10.58 14.68 -0.01
N VAL A 184 -9.91 13.54 -0.22
CA VAL A 184 -9.89 12.83 -1.51
C VAL A 184 -11.27 12.29 -1.87
N VAL A 185 -11.95 11.61 -0.94
CA VAL A 185 -13.30 11.08 -1.18
C VAL A 185 -14.27 12.22 -1.50
N GLN A 186 -14.20 13.32 -0.76
CA GLN A 186 -15.03 14.49 -1.02
C GLN A 186 -14.76 15.11 -2.40
N SER A 187 -13.48 15.27 -2.76
CA SER A 187 -13.10 15.79 -4.09
C SER A 187 -13.58 14.88 -5.22
N SER A 188 -13.53 13.57 -5.01
CA SER A 188 -14.00 12.57 -5.97
C SER A 188 -15.52 12.64 -6.15
N LEU A 189 -16.28 12.80 -5.06
CA LEU A 189 -17.72 12.99 -5.12
C LEU A 189 -18.11 14.28 -5.86
N VAL A 190 -17.38 15.38 -5.62
CA VAL A 190 -17.60 16.64 -6.35
C VAL A 190 -17.32 16.49 -7.84
N LEU A 191 -16.23 15.80 -8.22
CA LEU A 191 -15.90 15.53 -9.62
C LEU A 191 -16.93 14.62 -10.30
N VAL A 192 -17.39 13.56 -9.62
CA VAL A 192 -18.45 12.68 -10.14
C VAL A 192 -19.76 13.46 -10.32
N ASP A 193 -20.17 14.27 -9.34
CA ASP A 193 -21.39 15.08 -9.47
C ASP A 193 -21.28 16.11 -10.60
N LEU A 194 -20.09 16.71 -10.81
CA LEU A 194 -19.85 17.64 -11.92
C LEU A 194 -19.87 16.93 -13.27
N ALA A 195 -19.28 15.73 -13.38
CA ALA A 195 -19.31 14.91 -14.59
C ALA A 195 -20.75 14.47 -14.94
N VAL A 196 -21.52 14.04 -13.93
CA VAL A 196 -22.93 13.68 -14.10
C VAL A 196 -23.72 14.87 -14.62
N ARG A 197 -23.55 16.07 -14.05
CA ARG A 197 -24.23 17.28 -14.55
C ARG A 197 -23.81 17.62 -15.98
N SER A 198 -22.51 17.56 -16.30
CA SER A 198 -22.02 17.81 -17.66
C SER A 198 -22.65 16.85 -18.67
N LEU A 199 -22.76 15.56 -18.33
CA LEU A 199 -23.37 14.55 -19.20
C LEU A 199 -24.87 14.77 -19.38
N MET A 200 -25.57 15.21 -18.32
CA MET A 200 -26.98 15.58 -18.39
C MET A 200 -27.18 16.81 -19.30
N ASP A 201 -26.35 17.84 -19.13
CA ASP A 201 -26.48 19.10 -19.89
C ASP A 201 -26.06 18.96 -21.36
N GLU A 202 -24.99 18.21 -21.65
CA GLU A 202 -24.40 18.09 -22.99
C GLU A 202 -25.05 16.99 -23.84
N TYR A 203 -25.47 15.88 -23.22
CA TYR A 203 -26.01 14.70 -23.91
C TYR A 203 -27.49 14.43 -23.57
N GLY A 204 -28.12 15.23 -22.71
CA GLY A 204 -29.54 15.09 -22.37
C GLY A 204 -29.85 13.82 -21.56
N LEU A 205 -28.85 13.21 -20.92
CA LEU A 205 -29.03 11.96 -20.18
C LEU A 205 -29.83 12.18 -18.89
N SER A 206 -30.60 11.18 -18.46
CA SER A 206 -31.11 11.11 -17.09
C SER A 206 -29.94 10.94 -16.11
N ARG A 207 -30.12 11.33 -14.84
CA ARG A 207 -29.06 11.23 -13.81
C ARG A 207 -28.58 9.79 -13.65
N GLU A 208 -29.51 8.84 -13.66
CA GLU A 208 -29.25 7.40 -13.63
C GLU A 208 -28.51 6.93 -14.89
N GLY A 209 -28.85 7.49 -16.06
CA GLY A 209 -28.15 7.24 -17.33
C GLY A 209 -26.70 7.73 -17.31
N ALA A 210 -26.46 8.95 -16.83
CA ALA A 210 -25.13 9.54 -16.71
C ALA A 210 -24.23 8.77 -15.71
N LEU A 211 -24.78 8.32 -14.58
CA LEU A 211 -24.06 7.48 -13.62
C LEU A 211 -23.69 6.11 -14.22
N ARG A 212 -24.62 5.46 -14.93
CA ARG A 212 -24.33 4.20 -15.63
C ARG A 212 -23.27 4.38 -16.72
N PHE A 213 -23.30 5.51 -17.42
CA PHE A 213 -22.27 5.85 -18.42
C PHE A 213 -20.88 5.94 -17.78
N LEU A 214 -20.73 6.68 -16.67
CA LEU A 214 -19.46 6.77 -15.94
C LEU A 214 -18.97 5.41 -15.42
N GLN A 215 -19.87 4.58 -14.90
CA GLN A 215 -19.54 3.23 -14.45
C GLN A 215 -19.08 2.33 -15.59
N THR A 216 -19.72 2.45 -16.76
CA THR A 216 -19.37 1.69 -17.97
C THR A 216 -18.02 2.12 -18.51
N GLN A 217 -17.75 3.42 -18.53
CA GLN A 217 -16.44 3.99 -18.91
C GLN A 217 -15.33 3.53 -17.97
N ALA A 218 -15.55 3.59 -16.66
CA ALA A 218 -14.61 3.11 -15.64
C ALA A 218 -14.29 1.62 -15.85
N LEU A 219 -15.32 0.78 -16.06
CA LEU A 219 -15.16 -0.65 -16.28
C LEU A 219 -14.42 -0.99 -17.59
N HIS A 220 -14.75 -0.31 -18.69
CA HIS A 220 -14.15 -0.57 -20.01
C HIS A 220 -12.69 -0.16 -20.10
N HIS A 221 -12.28 0.87 -19.35
CA HIS A 221 -10.93 1.41 -19.37
C HIS A 221 -10.07 0.98 -18.17
N GLU A 222 -10.58 0.09 -17.30
CA GLU A 222 -9.96 -0.29 -16.03
C GLU A 222 -9.59 0.94 -15.15
N LEU A 223 -10.35 2.03 -15.32
CA LEU A 223 -10.16 3.27 -14.58
C LEU A 223 -11.00 3.26 -13.31
N ASP A 224 -10.58 4.05 -12.32
CA ASP A 224 -11.46 4.36 -11.20
C ASP A 224 -12.59 5.33 -11.64
N LEU A 225 -13.66 5.41 -10.85
CA LEU A 225 -14.82 6.25 -11.16
C LEU A 225 -14.48 7.75 -11.18
N ARG A 226 -13.45 8.17 -10.43
CA ARG A 226 -13.00 9.56 -10.33
C ARG A 226 -12.27 9.97 -11.60
N ASP A 227 -11.40 9.11 -12.14
CA ASP A 227 -10.64 9.32 -13.36
C ASP A 227 -11.56 9.28 -14.58
N ALA A 228 -12.58 8.41 -14.58
CA ALA A 228 -13.66 8.45 -15.56
C ALA A 228 -14.43 9.79 -15.50
N ALA A 229 -14.74 10.30 -14.30
CA ALA A 229 -15.39 11.60 -14.13
C ALA A 229 -14.48 12.77 -14.54
N LEU A 230 -13.18 12.73 -14.24
CA LEU A 230 -12.19 13.72 -14.67
C LEU A 230 -12.10 13.82 -16.19
N ASN A 231 -12.10 12.68 -16.90
CA ASN A 231 -12.05 12.65 -18.37
C ASN A 231 -13.28 13.27 -19.03
N VAL A 232 -14.43 13.22 -18.35
CA VAL A 232 -15.68 13.86 -18.81
C VAL A 232 -15.67 15.37 -18.55
N VAL A 233 -15.18 15.80 -17.37
CA VAL A 233 -15.16 17.23 -16.98
C VAL A 233 -14.04 18.02 -17.65
N ALA A 234 -12.89 17.38 -17.88
CA ALA A 234 -11.71 17.98 -18.47
C ALA A 234 -11.08 17.01 -19.49
N PRO A 235 -11.70 16.83 -20.67
CA PRO A 235 -11.15 15.99 -21.72
C PRO A 235 -9.77 16.53 -22.12
N GLY A 236 -8.71 15.78 -21.81
CA GLY A 236 -7.34 16.17 -22.08
C GLY A 236 -7.08 16.29 -23.59
N SER A 237 -6.69 17.49 -24.02
CA SER A 237 -5.99 17.70 -25.29
C SER A 237 -4.60 17.06 -25.22
N ALA A 238 -4.48 15.77 -25.51
CA ALA A 238 -3.17 15.12 -25.63
C ALA A 238 -3.19 13.90 -26.57
N ARG A 239 -2.70 14.11 -27.80
CA ARG A 239 -1.83 13.15 -28.51
C ARG A 239 -1.03 13.89 -29.59
N GLU A 240 0.07 14.52 -29.19
CA GLU A 240 1.23 14.69 -30.06
C GLU A 240 2.40 13.96 -29.41
N SER A 241 2.92 12.93 -30.11
CA SER A 241 4.18 12.29 -29.79
C SER A 241 5.27 12.81 -30.73
N PRO A 242 6.51 13.02 -30.28
CA PRO A 242 7.58 13.57 -31.11
C PRO A 242 8.16 12.48 -32.01
N THR A 243 8.12 12.69 -33.33
CA THR A 243 8.93 11.92 -34.29
C THR A 243 10.04 12.81 -34.86
N ALA A 244 11.29 12.42 -34.65
CA ALA A 244 12.47 13.00 -35.29
C ALA A 244 13.04 12.05 -36.35
N GLY A 245 13.21 12.58 -37.57
CA GLY A 245 14.02 12.05 -38.68
C GLY A 245 13.36 10.93 -39.49
N ASP A 246 13.28 10.93 -40.83
CA ASP A 246 14.11 11.59 -41.84
C ASP A 246 13.33 11.78 -43.16
N SER A 247 13.79 12.80 -43.87
CA SER A 247 13.44 13.47 -45.12
C SER A 247 12.76 12.71 -46.28
N GLY A 248 11.86 13.45 -46.95
CA GLY A 248 11.84 13.48 -48.41
C GLY A 248 10.46 13.49 -49.09
N ARG A 249 10.04 14.71 -49.52
CA ARG A 249 9.22 15.01 -50.72
C ARG A 249 7.70 15.18 -50.54
N GLU A 250 7.26 16.45 -50.54
CA GLU A 250 5.90 16.91 -50.87
C GLU A 250 5.79 17.25 -52.39
N PRO A 251 4.59 17.55 -52.94
CA PRO A 251 3.26 16.99 -52.64
C PRO A 251 2.45 16.73 -53.93
N THR A 252 1.59 15.70 -53.99
CA THR A 252 0.41 15.74 -54.90
C THR A 252 -0.67 14.75 -54.47
N GLY A 253 -1.90 15.26 -54.30
CA GLY A 253 -3.11 14.48 -54.60
C GLY A 253 -3.93 13.97 -53.41
N LEU A 254 -4.91 14.79 -53.01
CA LEU A 254 -6.23 14.42 -52.51
C LEU A 254 -6.58 12.91 -52.52
N ARG A 255 -6.84 12.33 -51.34
CA ARG A 255 -8.06 11.57 -51.06
C ARG A 255 -8.25 11.32 -49.56
N GLN A 256 -9.50 11.53 -49.14
CA GLN A 256 -10.04 11.38 -47.80
C GLN A 256 -9.87 9.96 -47.26
N GLY A 257 -9.60 9.85 -45.97
CA GLY A 257 -9.63 8.62 -45.18
C GLY A 257 -9.73 8.97 -43.70
N THR A 258 -10.96 9.15 -43.23
CA THR A 258 -11.32 9.40 -41.83
C THR A 258 -10.92 8.19 -40.97
N PRO A 259 -10.19 8.36 -39.85
CA PRO A 259 -10.08 7.30 -38.85
C PRO A 259 -11.40 7.19 -38.08
N ASP A 260 -11.98 6.00 -38.15
CA ASP A 260 -13.18 5.56 -37.48
C ASP A 260 -13.04 5.61 -35.95
N GLY A 261 -14.12 5.99 -35.25
CA GLY A 261 -14.26 5.68 -33.82
C GLY A 261 -14.78 6.76 -32.87
N VAL A 262 -15.20 7.94 -33.34
CA VAL A 262 -15.78 8.99 -32.45
C VAL A 262 -17.14 9.53 -32.93
N ALA A 263 -17.82 8.84 -33.85
CA ALA A 263 -19.00 9.38 -34.53
C ALA A 263 -20.36 8.80 -34.11
N ASP A 264 -20.43 7.86 -33.17
CA ASP A 264 -21.66 7.05 -33.01
C ASP A 264 -22.64 7.48 -31.90
N PHE A 265 -22.42 8.62 -31.22
CA PHE A 265 -23.34 9.06 -30.15
C PHE A 265 -24.32 10.17 -30.53
N ARG A 266 -24.29 10.67 -31.77
CA ARG A 266 -25.18 11.77 -32.21
C ARG A 266 -26.53 11.35 -32.79
N LEU A 267 -26.88 10.05 -32.73
CA LEU A 267 -28.05 9.55 -33.46
C LEU A 267 -29.09 8.78 -32.64
N LEU A 268 -29.03 8.79 -31.31
CA LEU A 268 -30.11 8.21 -30.49
C LEU A 268 -30.83 9.30 -29.68
N PRO A 269 -32.14 9.50 -29.89
CA PRO A 269 -32.90 10.47 -29.12
C PRO A 269 -33.03 10.02 -27.65
N PRO A 270 -33.14 10.97 -26.68
CA PRO A 270 -33.07 10.69 -25.24
C PRO A 270 -34.04 9.62 -24.70
N ALA A 271 -35.14 9.36 -25.42
CA ALA A 271 -36.18 8.43 -25.02
C ALA A 271 -35.81 6.93 -25.14
N GLU A 272 -34.82 6.56 -25.96
CA GLU A 272 -34.44 5.15 -26.16
C GLU A 272 -33.43 4.62 -25.13
N LEU A 273 -32.69 5.52 -24.46
CA LEU A 273 -31.74 5.16 -23.39
C LEU A 273 -32.44 4.87 -22.04
N ASP A 274 -33.59 5.49 -21.78
CA ASP A 274 -34.43 5.18 -20.62
C ASP A 274 -35.23 3.87 -20.82
N GLN A 275 -35.61 3.49 -22.05
CA GLN A 275 -36.41 2.26 -22.29
C GLN A 275 -35.64 0.95 -22.08
N GLN A 276 -34.32 0.95 -22.23
CA GLN A 276 -33.49 -0.19 -21.80
C GLN A 276 -33.41 -0.35 -20.28
N ALA A 277 -33.94 0.60 -19.50
CA ALA A 277 -34.03 0.53 -18.04
C ALA A 277 -35.29 -0.22 -17.53
N GLU A 278 -36.31 -0.48 -18.36
CA GLU A 278 -37.64 -0.93 -17.87
C GLU A 278 -38.14 -2.30 -18.37
N ALA A 279 -37.34 -3.13 -19.03
CA ALA A 279 -37.83 -4.44 -19.47
C ALA A 279 -37.91 -5.46 -18.29
N PRO A 280 -39.11 -5.97 -17.91
CA PRO A 280 -39.21 -7.00 -16.89
C PRO A 280 -38.79 -8.35 -17.47
N ARG A 281 -37.99 -9.11 -16.70
CA ARG A 281 -37.76 -10.54 -16.95
C ARG A 281 -39.08 -11.29 -16.78
N GLY A 282 -39.79 -11.55 -17.89
CA GLY A 282 -41.15 -12.09 -17.88
C GLY A 282 -41.37 -13.29 -18.78
N LYS A 283 -41.10 -14.48 -18.20
CA LYS A 283 -41.85 -15.76 -18.33
C LYS A 283 -42.17 -16.36 -19.71
N ALA A 284 -41.57 -17.54 -19.89
CA ALA A 284 -42.13 -18.80 -20.40
C ALA A 284 -43.61 -18.85 -20.83
N GLY A 285 -43.84 -19.43 -22.03
CA GLY A 285 -45.13 -19.93 -22.52
C GLY A 285 -44.94 -20.87 -23.73
N PRO A 286 -45.89 -21.79 -24.04
CA PRO A 286 -45.58 -23.22 -24.08
C PRO A 286 -45.93 -24.00 -25.38
N ARG A 287 -45.57 -25.30 -25.37
CA ARG A 287 -46.05 -26.45 -26.21
C ARG A 287 -45.29 -26.64 -27.54
N LYS A 288 -44.91 -27.87 -27.94
CA LYS A 288 -45.76 -29.06 -28.12
C LYS A 288 -45.00 -30.40 -27.97
N LYS A 289 -45.77 -31.39 -27.52
CA LYS A 289 -45.48 -32.82 -27.40
C LYS A 289 -45.41 -33.53 -28.76
N SER A 290 -44.54 -34.54 -28.86
CA SER A 290 -44.74 -35.82 -29.56
C SER A 290 -43.68 -36.80 -29.05
N SER A 291 -43.94 -37.69 -28.07
CA SER A 291 -44.58 -39.01 -28.15
C SER A 291 -43.93 -40.01 -29.12
N HIS A 292 -42.98 -40.82 -28.63
CA HIS A 292 -43.15 -42.28 -28.58
C HIS A 292 -42.19 -42.94 -27.57
N PRO A 293 -42.56 -44.11 -27.00
CA PRO A 293 -41.98 -44.68 -25.79
C PRO A 293 -41.15 -45.95 -26.09
N GLU A 294 -40.87 -46.72 -25.03
CA GLU A 294 -40.17 -48.02 -24.96
C GLU A 294 -38.65 -47.89 -24.81
N GLY A 295 -38.00 -48.46 -23.81
CA GLY A 295 -38.42 -49.31 -22.70
C GLY A 295 -37.16 -49.99 -22.16
N ARG A 296 -37.04 -50.06 -20.82
CA ARG A 296 -36.43 -51.12 -19.97
C ARG A 296 -35.21 -51.89 -20.55
N THR A 297 -34.11 -52.09 -19.83
CA THR A 297 -34.00 -52.70 -18.48
C THR A 297 -32.52 -52.79 -18.08
N ALA A 298 -32.31 -52.86 -16.76
CA ALA A 298 -31.18 -53.43 -16.02
C ALA A 298 -29.82 -52.69 -16.04
#